data_AF-A0A382G753-F1
#
_entry.id   AF-A0A382G753-F1
#
_cell.length_a   1.000
_cell.length_b   1.000
_cell.length_c   1.000
_cell.angle_alpha   90.00
_cell.angle_beta   90.00
_cell.angle_gamma   90.00
#
_symmetry.space_group_name_H-M   'P 1'
#
loop_
_entity.id
_entity.type
_entity.pdbx_description
1 polymer ?
#
loop_
_entity_poly.entity_id
_entity_poly.type
_entity_poly.pdbx_seq_one_letter_code
_entity_poly.pdbx_strand_id
1 'polypeptide(L)'
;SYADPVLIGANVPREIQMIAFSGLTESRFMRLVFWLTSTIPVSPTRAKDAIVKASDRLREGDAICIFPEGGISRLGPLLSFKKGFELIARKGGVPVVPAYLDGVWGSIFSFSGGKFFRKIPNKLPYPVRLRVGEPIPAGEAKAEHVRKVIQRLSREAFSERAEIHRSLAEALRTALRRGTGKPLVLTDGETKWTRGEFLRRLENSPDGAEDIAVDDDAPVTDEAVLSLAARALAEREIRTGGIPWPAPELLASVLRVSETNLWDESAFRVRLEGSLDSAWDQTWRLWAPLFGGFTVRDEGDGTLTLGLPGEPEGSVANTFDGLAVPGLGVVAMNLPDPPEDWNPDGQKGSAEGSQGRLLPGVEARVLAPGSETELPVGETGELEIAGVAGDWIKANRHARFDEEGFLWLS
;
A
#
# COMPACT_ATOMS: atom_id res chain seq x y z
N SER A 1 4.71 -11.38 6.66
CA SER A 1 5.89 -11.39 7.54
C SER A 1 6.16 -12.81 8.07
N TYR A 2 7.33 -13.07 8.64
CA TYR A 2 7.64 -14.33 9.33
C TYR A 2 6.77 -14.61 10.56
N ALA A 3 6.15 -13.56 11.15
CA ALA A 3 5.29 -13.69 12.33
C ALA A 3 3.83 -14.05 11.99
N ASP A 4 3.41 -13.91 10.72
CA ASP A 4 2.02 -14.11 10.29
C ASP A 4 1.46 -15.49 10.70
N PRO A 5 2.20 -16.62 10.54
CA PRO A 5 1.70 -17.92 10.96
C PRO A 5 1.37 -17.99 12.45
N VAL A 6 2.19 -17.36 13.30
CA VAL A 6 1.98 -17.35 14.75
C VAL A 6 0.79 -16.46 15.11
N LEU A 7 0.70 -15.27 14.48
CA LEU A 7 -0.38 -14.32 14.73
C LEU A 7 -1.74 -14.88 14.31
N ILE A 8 -1.81 -15.56 13.16
CA ILE A 8 -3.04 -16.24 12.70
C ILE A 8 -3.38 -17.40 13.65
N GLY A 9 -2.41 -18.26 13.97
CA GLY A 9 -2.64 -19.41 14.85
C GLY A 9 -3.13 -18.99 16.25
N ALA A 10 -2.63 -17.88 16.79
CA ALA A 10 -3.05 -17.36 18.09
C ALA A 10 -4.49 -16.79 18.11
N ASN A 11 -5.04 -16.43 16.95
CA ASN A 11 -6.37 -15.81 16.84
C ASN A 11 -7.47 -16.78 16.37
N VAL A 12 -7.12 -18.05 16.09
CA VAL A 12 -8.08 -19.05 15.65
C VAL A 12 -8.31 -20.09 16.74
N PRO A 13 -9.57 -20.38 17.14
CA PRO A 13 -9.89 -21.26 18.28
C PRO A 13 -9.65 -22.76 18.02
N ARG A 14 -9.04 -23.13 16.89
CA ARG A 14 -8.73 -24.51 16.50
C ARG A 14 -7.31 -24.60 16.00
N GLU A 15 -6.71 -25.79 16.11
CA GLU A 15 -5.40 -26.03 15.53
C GLU A 15 -5.44 -25.84 14.00
N ILE A 16 -4.47 -25.08 13.49
CA ILE A 16 -4.24 -24.86 12.07
C ILE A 16 -2.86 -25.39 11.72
N GLN A 17 -2.81 -26.23 10.70
CA GLN A 17 -1.56 -26.64 10.08
C GLN A 17 -1.13 -25.61 9.03
N MET A 18 0.13 -25.22 9.06
CA MET A 18 0.67 -24.24 8.11
C MET A 18 1.30 -24.98 6.93
N ILE A 19 1.08 -24.54 5.70
CA ILE A 19 1.86 -25.01 4.54
C ILE A 19 2.94 -23.98 4.24
N ALA A 20 4.20 -24.41 4.29
CA ALA A 20 5.36 -23.60 3.90
C ALA A 20 6.09 -24.25 2.72
N PHE A 21 6.21 -23.51 1.61
CA PHE A 21 7.04 -23.93 0.48
C PHE A 21 8.53 -23.74 0.83
N SER A 22 9.35 -24.72 0.46
CA SER A 22 10.72 -24.83 0.97
C SER A 22 11.66 -23.73 0.44
N GLY A 23 11.95 -22.74 1.29
CA GLY A 23 13.02 -21.74 1.14
C GLY A 23 13.27 -20.92 2.41
N LEU A 24 12.48 -21.14 3.47
CA LEU A 24 12.41 -20.31 4.67
C LEU A 24 13.23 -20.88 5.86
N THR A 25 13.98 -21.97 5.68
CA THR A 25 14.43 -22.86 6.78
C THR A 25 15.77 -22.55 7.45
N GLU A 26 16.45 -21.44 7.14
CA GLU A 26 17.85 -21.28 7.60
C GLU A 26 18.05 -20.54 8.94
N SER A 27 17.06 -19.80 9.45
CA SER A 27 17.23 -18.98 10.66
C SER A 27 16.72 -19.64 11.95
N ARG A 28 17.36 -19.35 13.09
CA ARG A 28 16.91 -19.83 14.43
C ARG A 28 15.50 -19.37 14.77
N PHE A 29 15.11 -18.17 14.31
CA PHE A 29 13.77 -17.64 14.49
C PHE A 29 12.74 -18.45 13.69
N MET A 30 13.04 -18.82 12.44
CA MET A 30 12.13 -19.65 11.64
C MET A 30 11.94 -21.03 12.21
N ARG A 31 12.98 -21.62 12.81
CA ARG A 31 12.85 -22.88 13.56
C ARG A 31 11.90 -22.74 14.76
N LEU A 32 11.88 -21.59 15.44
CA LEU A 32 10.93 -21.31 16.52
C LEU A 32 9.50 -21.18 15.97
N VAL A 33 9.31 -20.45 14.87
CA VAL A 33 7.99 -20.30 14.22
C VAL A 33 7.45 -21.67 13.80
N PHE A 34 8.26 -22.52 13.16
CA PHE A 34 7.86 -23.88 12.78
C PHE A 34 7.63 -24.81 13.97
N TRP A 35 8.21 -24.52 15.13
CA TRP A 35 7.92 -25.26 16.34
C TRP A 35 6.60 -24.81 16.98
N LEU A 36 6.31 -23.51 16.96
CA LEU A 36 5.06 -22.93 17.46
C LEU A 36 3.86 -23.21 16.54
N THR A 37 4.11 -23.49 15.26
CA THR A 37 3.07 -23.71 14.25
C THR A 37 3.22 -25.11 13.68
N SER A 38 2.16 -25.94 13.71
CA SER A 38 2.14 -27.31 13.18
C SER A 38 2.34 -27.32 11.65
N THR A 39 3.56 -27.10 11.18
CA THR A 39 3.85 -26.79 9.77
C THR A 39 4.13 -28.06 8.96
N ILE A 40 3.44 -28.21 7.82
CA ILE A 40 3.74 -29.20 6.79
C ILE A 40 4.72 -28.56 5.79
N PRO A 41 5.99 -29.03 5.72
CA PRO A 41 6.91 -28.55 4.71
C PRO A 41 6.52 -29.12 3.33
N VAL A 42 6.45 -28.24 2.33
CA VAL A 42 6.18 -28.60 0.94
C VAL A 42 7.40 -28.32 0.10
N SER A 43 7.95 -29.37 -0.52
CA SER A 43 9.06 -29.24 -1.46
C SER A 43 8.53 -29.03 -2.88
N PRO A 44 9.09 -28.10 -3.67
CA PRO A 44 8.73 -27.89 -5.08
C PRO A 44 8.81 -29.17 -5.92
N THR A 45 9.78 -30.05 -5.65
CA THR A 45 9.97 -31.31 -6.36
C THR A 45 8.89 -32.36 -6.05
N ARG A 46 8.11 -32.17 -4.98
CA ARG A 46 7.02 -33.05 -4.53
C ARG A 46 5.69 -32.31 -4.36
N ALA A 47 5.46 -31.26 -5.13
CA ALA A 47 4.24 -30.44 -5.04
C ALA A 47 2.94 -31.26 -5.17
N LYS A 48 2.93 -32.30 -6.03
CA LYS A 48 1.76 -33.18 -6.21
C LYS A 48 1.43 -33.97 -4.94
N ASP A 49 2.44 -34.57 -4.30
CA ASP A 49 2.26 -35.35 -3.07
C ASP A 49 1.80 -34.46 -1.91
N ALA A 50 2.34 -33.25 -1.84
CA ALA A 50 1.90 -32.25 -0.85
C ALA A 50 0.43 -31.86 -1.02
N ILE A 51 -0.03 -31.65 -2.26
CA ILE A 51 -1.45 -31.37 -2.54
C ILE A 51 -2.33 -32.53 -2.09
N VAL A 52 -1.97 -33.77 -2.41
CA VAL A 52 -2.74 -34.97 -2.00
C VAL A 52 -2.80 -35.07 -0.49
N LYS A 53 -1.64 -35.01 0.18
CA LYS A 53 -1.55 -35.07 1.64
C LYS A 53 -2.36 -33.97 2.33
N ALA A 54 -2.27 -32.73 1.85
CA ALA A 54 -3.06 -31.62 2.38
C ALA A 54 -4.56 -31.86 2.18
N SER A 55 -4.97 -32.38 1.03
CA SER A 55 -6.37 -32.70 0.74
C SER A 55 -6.91 -33.79 1.66
N ASP A 56 -6.12 -34.83 1.94
CA ASP A 56 -6.52 -35.94 2.82
C ASP A 56 -6.69 -35.45 4.26
N ARG A 57 -5.77 -34.62 4.75
CA ARG A 57 -5.85 -33.96 6.06
C ARG A 57 -7.11 -33.11 6.22
N LEU A 58 -7.47 -32.34 5.19
CA LEU A 58 -8.72 -31.58 5.20
C LEU A 58 -9.96 -32.50 5.29
N ARG A 59 -9.95 -33.68 4.65
CA ARG A 59 -11.05 -34.66 4.77
C ARG A 59 -11.11 -35.32 6.14
N GLU A 60 -9.97 -35.45 6.82
CA GLU A 60 -9.88 -35.92 8.21
C GLU A 60 -10.38 -34.87 9.22
N GLY A 61 -10.68 -33.66 8.77
CA GLY A 61 -11.23 -32.58 9.58
C GLY A 61 -10.20 -31.57 10.05
N ASP A 62 -8.93 -31.67 9.62
CA ASP A 62 -7.89 -30.67 9.92
C ASP A 62 -8.19 -29.32 9.24
N ALA A 63 -7.62 -28.24 9.76
CA ALA A 63 -7.60 -26.94 9.08
C ALA A 63 -6.20 -26.63 8.59
N ILE A 64 -6.10 -26.11 7.38
CA ILE A 64 -4.81 -25.77 6.76
C ILE A 64 -4.82 -24.30 6.36
N CYS A 65 -3.79 -23.57 6.79
CA CYS A 65 -3.53 -22.21 6.34
C CYS A 65 -2.46 -22.21 5.26
N ILE A 66 -2.74 -21.50 4.17
CA ILE A 66 -1.89 -21.38 2.99
C ILE A 66 -1.70 -19.89 2.70
N PHE A 67 -0.46 -19.47 2.52
CA PHE A 67 -0.13 -18.14 2.00
C PHE A 67 0.00 -18.25 0.47
N PRO A 68 -1.00 -17.77 -0.31
CA PRO A 68 -1.06 -18.06 -1.73
C PRO A 68 -0.04 -17.27 -2.57
N GLU A 69 0.61 -16.25 -2.02
CA GLU A 69 1.70 -15.50 -2.69
C GLU A 69 2.97 -16.35 -2.89
N GLY A 70 3.13 -17.43 -2.10
CA GLY A 70 4.25 -18.36 -2.21
C GLY A 70 5.54 -17.92 -1.51
N GLY A 71 5.59 -16.69 -1.00
CA GLY A 71 6.74 -16.12 -0.31
C GLY A 71 6.34 -15.06 0.71
N ILE A 72 7.33 -14.49 1.39
CA ILE A 72 7.09 -13.34 2.28
C ILE A 72 7.16 -12.07 1.43
N SER A 73 6.07 -11.30 1.42
CA SER A 73 6.02 -10.03 0.68
C SER A 73 7.22 -9.14 1.00
N ARG A 74 7.79 -8.55 -0.05
CA ARG A 74 8.94 -7.63 -0.02
C ARG A 74 8.58 -6.22 -0.51
N LEU A 75 7.39 -6.06 -1.06
CA LEU A 75 6.96 -4.83 -1.74
C LEU A 75 5.93 -4.03 -0.93
N GLY A 76 5.07 -4.71 -0.17
CA GLY A 76 3.91 -4.11 0.51
C GLY A 76 2.58 -4.49 -0.17
N PRO A 77 2.37 -4.17 -1.47
CA PRO A 77 1.21 -4.62 -2.24
C PRO A 77 1.01 -6.15 -2.29
N LEU A 78 -0.25 -6.56 -2.56
CA LEU A 78 -0.62 -7.95 -2.79
C LEU A 78 -0.05 -8.47 -4.11
N LEU A 79 0.57 -9.65 -4.05
CA LEU A 79 1.15 -10.33 -5.21
C LEU A 79 0.13 -11.22 -5.93
N SER A 80 0.58 -11.89 -6.99
CA SER A 80 -0.20 -12.92 -7.68
C SER A 80 -0.37 -14.16 -6.80
N PHE A 81 -1.55 -14.77 -6.86
CA PHE A 81 -1.88 -15.95 -6.05
C PHE A 81 -1.62 -17.23 -6.84
N LYS A 82 -0.81 -18.13 -6.28
CA LYS A 82 -0.57 -19.46 -6.85
C LYS A 82 -1.82 -20.33 -6.73
N LYS A 83 -2.15 -21.06 -7.80
CA LYS A 83 -3.39 -21.86 -7.91
C LYS A 83 -3.40 -23.18 -7.10
N GLY A 84 -2.34 -23.47 -6.36
CA GLY A 84 -2.18 -24.74 -5.63
C GLY A 84 -3.26 -24.98 -4.57
N PHE A 85 -3.68 -23.91 -3.87
CA PHE A 85 -4.73 -23.99 -2.86
C PHE A 85 -6.10 -24.36 -3.47
N GLU A 86 -6.38 -23.96 -4.72
CA GLU A 86 -7.64 -24.31 -5.37
C GLU A 86 -7.79 -25.83 -5.53
N LEU A 87 -6.71 -26.51 -5.91
CA LEU A 87 -6.70 -27.96 -6.08
C LEU A 87 -6.85 -28.68 -4.74
N ILE A 88 -6.20 -28.16 -3.69
CA ILE A 88 -6.30 -28.68 -2.33
C ILE A 88 -7.74 -28.58 -1.83
N ALA A 89 -8.36 -27.39 -1.95
CA ALA A 89 -9.74 -27.17 -1.54
C ALA A 89 -10.74 -28.04 -2.32
N ARG A 90 -10.63 -28.10 -3.66
CA ARG A 90 -11.49 -28.94 -4.50
C ARG A 90 -11.38 -30.43 -4.18
N LYS A 91 -10.16 -30.94 -3.98
CA LYS A 91 -9.97 -32.36 -3.62
C LYS A 91 -10.44 -32.65 -2.20
N GLY A 92 -10.19 -31.75 -1.26
CA GLY A 92 -10.65 -31.85 0.12
C GLY A 92 -12.17 -31.72 0.26
N GLY A 93 -12.85 -31.09 -0.71
CA GLY A 93 -14.29 -30.83 -0.64
C GLY A 93 -14.66 -29.81 0.43
N VAL A 94 -13.73 -28.90 0.77
CA VAL A 94 -13.86 -27.92 1.86
C VAL A 94 -13.80 -26.49 1.32
N PRO A 95 -14.49 -25.52 1.95
CA PRO A 95 -14.42 -24.13 1.54
C PRO A 95 -13.04 -23.51 1.83
N VAL A 96 -12.73 -22.43 1.12
CA VAL A 96 -11.59 -21.55 1.39
C VAL A 96 -12.08 -20.36 2.18
N VAL A 97 -11.49 -20.07 3.34
CA VAL A 97 -11.81 -18.89 4.15
C VAL A 97 -10.70 -17.85 3.96
N PRO A 98 -10.97 -16.73 3.26
CA PRO A 98 -9.99 -15.66 3.09
C PRO A 98 -9.67 -14.99 4.43
N ALA A 99 -8.39 -14.75 4.70
CA ALA A 99 -7.96 -14.03 5.89
C ALA A 99 -6.85 -13.03 5.53
N TYR A 100 -7.02 -11.78 5.93
CA TYR A 100 -6.05 -10.70 5.72
C TYR A 100 -5.49 -10.22 7.06
N LEU A 101 -4.17 -10.07 7.11
CA LEU A 101 -3.45 -9.62 8.30
C LEU A 101 -2.89 -8.22 8.06
N ASP A 102 -3.47 -7.24 8.72
CA ASP A 102 -3.12 -5.83 8.66
C ASP A 102 -2.20 -5.41 9.81
N GLY A 103 -1.39 -4.37 9.58
CA GLY A 103 -0.50 -3.85 10.60
C GLY A 103 0.66 -4.80 10.91
N VAL A 104 1.18 -5.51 9.90
CA VAL A 104 2.42 -6.29 10.06
C VAL A 104 3.54 -5.72 9.20
N TRP A 105 3.23 -5.10 8.06
CA TRP A 105 4.14 -4.30 7.26
C TRP A 105 4.57 -3.02 8.01
N GLY A 106 5.84 -2.62 7.92
CA GLY A 106 6.39 -1.47 8.68
C GLY A 106 6.69 -1.73 10.16
N SER A 107 6.28 -2.88 10.71
CA SER A 107 6.63 -3.30 12.08
C SER A 107 8.06 -3.88 12.16
N ILE A 108 8.57 -4.11 13.38
CA ILE A 108 9.82 -4.84 13.63
C ILE A 108 9.83 -6.27 13.04
N PHE A 109 8.66 -6.78 12.63
CA PHE A 109 8.47 -8.11 12.07
C PHE A 109 8.40 -8.11 10.53
N SER A 110 8.34 -6.95 9.88
CA SER A 110 8.38 -6.85 8.41
C SER A 110 9.82 -6.74 7.88
N PHE A 111 10.00 -6.88 6.57
CA PHE A 111 11.18 -6.35 5.89
C PHE A 111 11.08 -4.82 5.89
N SER A 112 10.89 -4.02 4.84
CA SER A 112 10.96 -2.53 4.97
C SER A 112 12.30 -2.02 5.59
N GLY A 113 12.92 -1.01 5.02
CA GLY A 113 14.25 -0.50 5.38
C GLY A 113 15.39 -1.53 5.32
N GLY A 114 15.24 -2.62 4.55
CA GLY A 114 16.31 -3.61 4.28
C GLY A 114 16.97 -4.33 5.48
N LYS A 115 16.50 -4.17 6.73
CA LYS A 115 17.16 -4.72 7.93
C LYS A 115 16.18 -5.23 8.99
N PHE A 116 16.41 -6.47 9.45
CA PHE A 116 15.72 -7.10 10.57
C PHE A 116 16.19 -6.52 11.92
N PHE A 117 15.28 -6.36 12.90
CA PHE A 117 15.55 -6.05 14.32
C PHE A 117 16.29 -4.75 14.70
N ARG A 118 16.70 -3.88 13.77
CA ARG A 118 17.34 -2.59 14.08
C ARG A 118 16.40 -1.37 14.04
N LYS A 119 15.09 -1.60 13.99
CA LYS A 119 14.09 -0.54 13.99
C LYS A 119 13.57 -0.31 15.40
N ILE A 120 13.62 0.92 15.87
CA ILE A 120 12.84 1.34 17.04
C ILE A 120 11.36 1.27 16.63
N PRO A 121 10.49 0.53 17.33
CA PRO A 121 9.07 0.49 16.99
C PRO A 121 8.49 1.89 17.06
N ASN A 122 7.90 2.39 15.97
CA ASN A 122 7.25 3.71 15.96
C ASN A 122 6.02 3.75 16.90
N LYS A 123 5.45 2.59 17.27
CA LYS A 123 4.36 2.40 18.23
C LYS A 123 4.49 1.07 18.97
N LEU A 124 4.19 1.07 20.27
CA LEU A 124 4.12 -0.12 21.15
C LEU A 124 2.87 0.00 22.05
N PRO A 125 1.96 -1.00 22.07
CA PRO A 125 1.94 -2.19 21.22
C PRO A 125 1.63 -1.83 19.76
N TYR A 126 2.20 -2.59 18.81
CA TYR A 126 1.91 -2.42 17.39
C TYR A 126 0.54 -3.04 17.10
N PRO A 127 -0.44 -2.29 16.57
CA PRO A 127 -1.78 -2.83 16.32
C PRO A 127 -1.72 -3.80 15.15
N VAL A 128 -1.95 -5.09 15.42
CA VAL A 128 -2.15 -6.13 14.40
C VAL A 128 -3.64 -6.40 14.31
N ARG A 129 -4.19 -6.46 13.09
CA ARG A 129 -5.61 -6.75 12.85
C ARG A 129 -5.74 -7.94 11.91
N LEU A 130 -6.48 -8.96 12.32
CA LEU A 130 -6.87 -10.09 11.47
C LEU A 130 -8.31 -9.88 11.01
N ARG A 131 -8.52 -9.77 9.70
CA ARG A 131 -9.83 -9.72 9.05
C ARG A 131 -10.08 -11.06 8.39
N VAL A 132 -11.21 -11.69 8.72
CA VAL A 132 -11.62 -12.99 8.16
C VAL A 132 -12.86 -12.76 7.31
N GLY A 133 -12.82 -13.21 6.07
CA GLY A 133 -13.93 -13.13 5.13
C GLY A 133 -14.86 -14.34 5.18
N GLU A 134 -15.93 -14.26 4.41
CA GLU A 134 -16.89 -15.34 4.27
C GLU A 134 -16.27 -16.57 3.59
N PRO A 135 -16.67 -17.80 3.97
CA PRO A 135 -16.22 -19.02 3.32
C PRO A 135 -16.62 -19.07 1.84
N ILE A 136 -15.65 -19.30 0.96
CA ILE A 136 -15.86 -19.48 -0.48
C ILE A 136 -15.95 -20.99 -0.79
N PRO A 137 -17.03 -21.47 -1.42
CA PRO A 137 -17.14 -22.87 -1.82
C PRO A 137 -15.97 -23.33 -2.69
N ALA A 138 -15.55 -24.58 -2.54
CA ALA A 138 -14.35 -25.13 -3.19
C ALA A 138 -14.34 -24.97 -4.73
N GLY A 139 -15.51 -25.05 -5.37
CA GLY A 139 -15.65 -24.88 -6.83
C GLY A 139 -15.42 -23.44 -7.32
N GLU A 140 -15.72 -22.47 -6.45
CA GLU A 140 -15.70 -21.02 -6.74
C GLU A 140 -14.43 -20.34 -6.22
N ALA A 141 -13.68 -20.99 -5.33
CA ALA A 141 -12.44 -20.50 -4.73
C ALA A 141 -11.26 -20.49 -5.72
N LYS A 142 -11.40 -19.72 -6.80
CA LYS A 142 -10.35 -19.45 -7.78
C LYS A 142 -9.37 -18.42 -7.23
N ALA A 143 -8.11 -18.48 -7.68
CA ALA A 143 -7.05 -17.55 -7.28
C ALA A 143 -7.48 -16.08 -7.44
N GLU A 144 -8.10 -15.74 -8.56
CA GLU A 144 -8.62 -14.40 -8.83
C GLU A 144 -9.70 -13.98 -7.82
N HIS A 145 -10.73 -14.80 -7.64
CA HIS A 145 -11.84 -14.51 -6.73
C HIS A 145 -11.34 -14.34 -5.28
N VAL A 146 -10.48 -15.24 -4.82
CA VAL A 146 -9.91 -15.17 -3.47
C VAL A 146 -9.02 -13.93 -3.32
N ARG A 147 -8.22 -13.57 -4.33
CA ARG A 147 -7.40 -12.35 -4.33
C ARG A 147 -8.27 -11.09 -4.24
N LYS A 148 -9.38 -11.02 -4.99
CA LYS A 148 -10.35 -9.91 -4.93
C LYS A 148 -10.95 -9.78 -3.52
N VAL A 149 -11.38 -10.89 -2.91
CA VAL A 149 -11.89 -10.86 -1.53
C VAL A 149 -10.82 -10.42 -0.54
N ILE A 150 -9.58 -10.92 -0.66
CA ILE A 150 -8.46 -10.47 0.20
C ILE A 150 -8.17 -8.98 0.00
N GLN A 151 -8.26 -8.46 -1.22
CA GLN A 151 -8.07 -7.04 -1.49
C GLN A 151 -9.16 -6.19 -0.82
N ARG A 152 -10.43 -6.61 -0.87
CA ARG A 152 -11.51 -5.94 -0.12
C ARG A 152 -11.24 -5.96 1.38
N LEU A 153 -10.88 -7.12 1.94
CA LEU A 153 -10.53 -7.26 3.36
C LEU A 153 -9.33 -6.37 3.74
N SER A 154 -8.37 -6.20 2.82
CA SER A 154 -7.24 -5.28 2.99
C SER A 154 -7.69 -3.83 3.11
N ARG A 155 -8.56 -3.38 2.19
CA ARG A 155 -9.15 -2.03 2.22
C ARG A 155 -9.93 -1.78 3.52
N GLU A 156 -10.77 -2.73 3.93
CA GLU A 156 -11.54 -2.65 5.18
C GLU A 156 -10.65 -2.65 6.43
N ALA A 157 -9.59 -3.48 6.46
CA ALA A 157 -8.66 -3.48 7.58
C ALA A 157 -7.90 -2.14 7.70
N PHE A 158 -7.54 -1.57 6.55
CA PHE A 158 -6.82 -0.32 6.45
C PHE A 158 -7.68 0.87 6.85
N SER A 159 -8.97 0.89 6.49
CA SER A 159 -9.90 1.97 6.85
C SER A 159 -10.12 2.09 8.35
N GLU A 160 -9.97 1.00 9.10
CA GLU A 160 -10.15 0.96 10.55
C GLU A 160 -8.90 1.33 11.35
N ARG A 161 -7.82 1.72 10.68
CA ARG A 161 -6.62 2.17 11.37
C ARG A 161 -6.88 3.50 12.06
N ALA A 162 -6.35 3.64 13.28
CA ALA A 162 -6.56 4.85 14.08
C ALA A 162 -6.02 6.11 13.37
N GLU A 163 -4.99 5.96 12.54
CA GLU A 163 -4.41 6.99 11.68
C GLU A 163 -5.42 7.60 10.71
N ILE A 164 -6.32 6.79 10.15
CA ILE A 164 -7.32 7.20 9.15
C ILE A 164 -8.45 8.00 9.80
N HIS A 165 -8.73 7.72 11.08
CA HIS A 165 -9.75 8.42 11.86
C HIS A 165 -9.24 9.65 12.61
N ARG A 166 -7.99 10.08 12.38
CA ARG A 166 -7.48 11.33 12.95
C ARG A 166 -8.06 12.52 12.21
N SER A 167 -8.20 13.61 12.95
CA SER A 167 -8.45 14.93 12.39
C SER A 167 -7.24 15.38 11.54
N LEU A 168 -7.46 16.14 10.47
CA LEU A 168 -6.36 16.58 9.59
C LEU A 168 -5.39 17.49 10.33
N ALA A 169 -5.89 18.32 11.24
CA ALA A 169 -5.10 19.20 12.08
C ALA A 169 -4.18 18.40 13.01
N GLU A 170 -4.69 17.32 13.65
CA GLU A 170 -3.84 16.46 14.48
C GLU A 170 -2.76 15.76 13.64
N ALA A 171 -3.14 15.21 12.48
CA ALA A 171 -2.21 14.53 11.59
C ALA A 171 -1.12 15.49 11.08
N LEU A 172 -1.51 16.69 10.63
CA LEU A 172 -0.59 17.70 10.11
C LEU A 172 0.33 18.25 11.20
N ARG A 173 -0.21 18.58 12.39
CA ARG A 173 0.63 18.98 13.54
C ARG A 173 1.62 17.88 13.90
N THR A 174 1.17 16.63 13.93
CA THR A 174 2.05 15.48 14.22
C THR A 174 3.15 15.35 13.18
N ALA A 175 2.81 15.47 11.90
CA ALA A 175 3.77 15.40 10.81
C ALA A 175 4.78 16.55 10.85
N LEU A 176 4.35 17.79 11.03
CA LEU A 176 5.24 18.96 11.06
C LEU A 176 6.10 19.04 12.33
N ARG A 177 5.61 18.53 13.46
CA ARG A 177 6.39 18.42 14.71
C ARG A 177 7.48 17.36 14.63
N ARG A 178 7.36 16.37 13.74
CA ARG A 178 8.45 15.42 13.48
C ARG A 178 9.55 16.14 12.72
N GLY A 179 10.66 16.38 13.41
CA GLY A 179 11.82 17.06 12.83
C GLY A 179 11.58 18.54 12.56
N THR A 180 11.16 19.28 13.60
CA THR A 180 10.89 20.73 13.52
C THR A 180 12.03 21.55 12.93
N GLY A 181 13.28 21.15 13.14
CA GLY A 181 14.46 21.81 12.57
C GLY A 181 14.83 21.37 11.14
N LYS A 182 14.09 20.43 10.54
CA LYS A 182 14.36 19.95 9.18
C LYS A 182 13.78 20.92 8.14
N PRO A 183 14.46 21.11 6.99
CA PRO A 183 13.92 21.83 5.83
C PRO A 183 12.54 21.32 5.42
N LEU A 184 11.66 22.25 5.06
CA LEU A 184 10.42 21.98 4.35
C LEU A 184 10.51 22.69 3.00
N VAL A 185 10.68 21.92 1.93
CA VAL A 185 10.70 22.43 0.56
C VAL A 185 9.35 22.10 -0.06
N LEU A 186 8.62 23.13 -0.47
CA LEU A 186 7.25 23.01 -1.00
C LEU A 186 7.17 23.44 -2.46
N THR A 187 7.94 24.46 -2.87
CA THR A 187 7.99 24.97 -4.25
C THR A 187 9.42 25.41 -4.62
N ASP A 188 9.74 25.42 -5.91
CA ASP A 188 10.95 25.96 -6.58
C ASP A 188 12.28 25.95 -5.79
N GLY A 189 12.68 24.78 -5.30
CA GLY A 189 14.08 24.44 -4.99
C GLY A 189 14.74 25.16 -3.80
N GLU A 190 14.18 26.25 -3.29
CA GLU A 190 14.71 26.97 -2.15
C GLU A 190 14.01 26.56 -0.85
N THR A 191 14.81 26.18 0.16
CA THR A 191 14.29 25.99 1.51
C THR A 191 13.92 27.35 2.10
N LYS A 192 12.62 27.68 2.11
CA LYS A 192 12.14 28.92 2.75
C LYS A 192 11.90 28.78 4.23
N TRP A 193 11.50 27.59 4.70
CA TRP A 193 11.18 27.34 6.09
C TRP A 193 11.67 25.96 6.55
N THR A 194 11.99 25.86 7.82
CA THR A 194 11.96 24.58 8.53
C THR A 194 10.51 24.17 8.80
N ARG A 195 10.27 22.87 9.02
CA ARG A 195 8.94 22.33 9.36
C ARG A 195 8.32 23.04 10.59
N GLY A 196 9.15 23.38 11.57
CA GLY A 196 8.72 24.08 12.78
C GLY A 196 8.41 25.57 12.56
N GLU A 197 9.15 26.25 11.68
CA GLU A 197 8.84 27.62 11.27
C GLU A 197 7.54 27.69 10.48
N PHE A 198 7.33 26.74 9.56
CA PHE A 198 6.09 26.60 8.82
C PHE A 198 4.90 26.40 9.77
N LEU A 199 5.01 25.48 10.73
CA LEU A 199 3.96 25.25 11.72
C LEU A 199 3.65 26.50 12.56
N ARG A 200 4.68 27.21 13.05
CA ARG A 200 4.46 28.47 13.79
C ARG A 200 3.78 29.53 12.95
N ARG A 201 4.12 29.62 11.66
CA ARG A 201 3.48 30.57 10.73
C ARG A 201 2.00 30.22 10.53
N LEU A 202 1.68 28.95 10.40
CA LEU A 202 0.30 28.47 10.32
C LEU A 202 -0.49 28.79 11.60
N GLU A 203 0.09 28.55 12.78
CA GLU A 203 -0.57 28.78 14.07
C GLU A 203 -0.77 30.28 14.39
N ASN A 204 0.06 31.16 13.82
CA ASN A 204 0.01 32.61 14.03
C ASN A 204 -0.70 33.40 12.91
N SER A 205 -1.25 32.73 11.90
CA SER A 205 -1.88 33.42 10.77
C SER A 205 -3.19 34.10 11.21
N PRO A 206 -3.35 35.44 11.08
CA PRO A 206 -4.41 36.21 11.75
C PRO A 206 -5.84 35.90 11.30
N ASP A 207 -6.01 35.37 10.08
CA ASP A 207 -7.32 35.11 9.49
C ASP A 207 -7.38 33.66 9.00
N GLY A 208 -8.40 32.94 9.48
CA GLY A 208 -8.61 31.53 9.15
C GLY A 208 -8.77 31.35 7.65
N ALA A 209 -7.77 30.75 7.03
CA ALA A 209 -7.65 30.36 5.62
C ALA A 209 -8.90 30.66 4.77
N GLU A 210 -8.88 31.78 4.06
CA GLU A 210 -9.84 32.06 2.99
C GLU A 210 -9.83 30.89 1.99
N ASP A 211 -10.95 30.69 1.28
CA ASP A 211 -11.04 29.67 0.24
C ASP A 211 -10.09 30.04 -0.92
N ILE A 212 -8.86 29.58 -0.83
CA ILE A 212 -7.92 29.66 -1.94
C ILE A 212 -8.25 28.53 -2.89
N ALA A 213 -8.98 28.88 -3.95
CA ALA A 213 -8.97 28.08 -5.17
C ALA A 213 -7.53 28.10 -5.69
N VAL A 214 -6.88 26.94 -5.69
CA VAL A 214 -5.70 26.74 -6.52
C VAL A 214 -6.23 26.68 -7.94
N ASP A 215 -6.00 27.76 -8.69
CA ASP A 215 -6.34 27.85 -10.12
C ASP A 215 -5.59 26.74 -10.87
N ASP A 216 -6.32 26.05 -11.74
CA ASP A 216 -5.92 24.83 -12.45
C ASP A 216 -4.66 25.10 -13.32
N ASP A 217 -4.53 26.34 -13.82
CA ASP A 217 -3.44 26.81 -14.68
C ASP A 217 -2.31 27.55 -13.91
N ALA A 218 -2.48 27.80 -12.61
CA ALA A 218 -1.50 28.56 -11.83
C ALA A 218 -0.42 27.67 -11.21
N PRO A 219 0.86 28.11 -11.17
CA PRO A 219 1.89 27.38 -10.45
C PRO A 219 1.56 27.30 -8.95
N VAL A 220 1.86 26.16 -8.32
CA VAL A 220 1.79 26.05 -6.86
C VAL A 220 2.75 27.07 -6.26
N THR A 221 2.23 28.01 -5.48
CA THR A 221 3.04 28.94 -4.70
C THR A 221 3.09 28.51 -3.25
N ASP A 222 4.15 28.90 -2.53
CA ASP A 222 4.23 28.63 -1.09
C ASP A 222 3.05 29.21 -0.29
N GLU A 223 2.46 30.32 -0.76
CA GLU A 223 1.26 30.91 -0.14
C GLU A 223 0.02 30.02 -0.34
N ALA A 224 -0.15 29.42 -1.52
CA ALA A 224 -1.20 28.44 -1.75
C ALA A 224 -1.03 27.21 -0.83
N VAL A 225 0.20 26.69 -0.70
CA VAL A 225 0.47 25.56 0.21
C VAL A 225 0.24 25.94 1.67
N LEU A 226 0.67 27.13 2.10
CA LEU A 226 0.43 27.64 3.45
C LEU A 226 -1.07 27.75 3.74
N SER A 227 -1.87 28.23 2.79
CA SER A 227 -3.32 28.31 2.96
C SER A 227 -3.99 26.95 3.02
N LEU A 228 -3.63 26.01 2.13
CA LEU A 228 -4.16 24.64 2.17
C LEU A 228 -3.82 23.95 3.51
N ALA A 229 -2.60 24.12 4.01
CA ALA A 229 -2.18 23.61 5.31
C ALA A 229 -2.94 24.31 6.46
N ALA A 230 -3.25 25.60 6.34
CA ALA A 230 -4.08 26.31 7.31
C ALA A 230 -5.55 25.84 7.30
N ARG A 231 -6.13 25.53 6.12
CA ARG A 231 -7.47 24.90 6.00
C ARG A 231 -7.48 23.54 6.67
N ALA A 232 -6.44 22.72 6.46
CA ALA A 232 -6.27 21.44 7.13
C ALA A 232 -6.22 21.58 8.67
N LEU A 233 -5.48 22.58 9.19
CA LEU A 233 -5.43 22.87 10.64
C LEU A 233 -6.77 23.37 11.22
N ALA A 234 -7.57 24.03 10.38
CA ALA A 234 -8.89 24.52 10.73
C ALA A 234 -10.02 23.49 10.52
N GLU A 235 -9.69 22.25 10.12
CA GLU A 235 -10.65 21.18 9.80
C GLU A 235 -11.69 21.59 8.74
N ARG A 236 -11.29 22.41 7.78
CA ARG A 236 -12.14 22.81 6.65
C ARG A 236 -11.98 21.81 5.51
N GLU A 237 -13.02 21.70 4.67
CA GLU A 237 -12.97 20.89 3.45
C GLU A 237 -11.76 21.29 2.60
N ILE A 238 -10.95 20.35 2.15
CA ILE A 238 -9.80 20.64 1.30
C ILE A 238 -10.18 20.41 -0.16
N ARG A 239 -9.89 21.40 -1.00
CA ARG A 239 -10.03 21.30 -2.45
C ARG A 239 -8.79 21.89 -3.13
N THR A 240 -8.32 21.24 -4.18
CA THR A 240 -7.18 21.67 -4.99
C THR A 240 -7.49 21.35 -6.45
N GLY A 241 -7.38 22.31 -7.37
CA GLY A 241 -7.72 22.10 -8.79
C GLY A 241 -9.10 21.48 -9.00
N GLY A 242 -10.12 21.99 -8.28
CA GLY A 242 -11.47 21.42 -8.26
C GLY A 242 -11.64 20.04 -7.58
N ILE A 243 -10.57 19.30 -7.26
CA ILE A 243 -10.59 17.96 -6.65
C ILE A 243 -10.82 18.07 -5.14
N PRO A 244 -11.89 17.45 -4.59
CA PRO A 244 -12.06 17.34 -3.14
C PRO A 244 -11.09 16.31 -2.56
N TRP A 245 -10.55 16.62 -1.38
CA TRP A 245 -9.73 15.70 -0.59
C TRP A 245 -10.41 15.40 0.74
N PRO A 246 -11.24 14.35 0.81
CA PRO A 246 -11.77 13.86 2.07
C PRO A 246 -10.63 13.51 3.03
N ALA A 247 -10.74 13.95 4.27
CA ALA A 247 -9.70 13.73 5.28
C ALA A 247 -9.22 12.26 5.38
N PRO A 248 -10.12 11.26 5.46
CA PRO A 248 -9.70 9.86 5.53
C PRO A 248 -8.91 9.41 4.31
N GLU A 249 -9.30 9.83 3.11
CA GLU A 249 -8.65 9.42 1.85
C GLU A 249 -7.29 10.10 1.67
N LEU A 250 -7.16 11.37 2.05
CA LEU A 250 -5.87 12.08 2.04
C LEU A 250 -4.88 11.38 2.99
N LEU A 251 -5.30 11.10 4.22
CA LEU A 251 -4.46 10.40 5.19
C LEU A 251 -4.12 8.98 4.73
N ALA A 252 -5.08 8.28 4.12
CA ALA A 252 -4.87 6.96 3.55
C ALA A 252 -3.86 6.99 2.39
N SER A 253 -3.94 8.00 1.52
CA SER A 253 -3.03 8.18 0.39
C SER A 253 -1.58 8.30 0.84
N VAL A 254 -1.32 9.15 1.83
CA VAL A 254 0.05 9.32 2.38
C VAL A 254 0.51 8.05 3.09
N LEU A 255 -0.38 7.43 3.88
CA LEU A 255 -0.04 6.22 4.64
C LEU A 255 0.29 5.04 3.72
N ARG A 256 -0.54 4.76 2.70
CA ARG A 256 -0.33 3.60 1.83
C ARG A 256 0.95 3.70 1.02
N VAL A 257 1.26 4.91 0.57
CA VAL A 257 2.48 5.23 -0.14
C VAL A 257 3.66 4.92 0.79
N SER A 258 3.60 5.36 2.06
CA SER A 258 4.59 5.01 3.10
C SER A 258 4.74 3.56 3.50
N GLU A 259 3.81 2.70 3.09
CA GLU A 259 3.81 1.27 3.36
C GLU A 259 4.25 0.45 2.13
N THR A 260 5.16 1.00 1.34
CA THR A 260 5.81 0.30 0.24
C THR A 260 7.32 0.25 0.45
N ASN A 261 8.02 -0.62 -0.30
CA ASN A 261 9.47 -0.66 -0.30
C ASN A 261 10.13 0.52 -1.03
N LEU A 262 9.37 1.42 -1.65
CA LEU A 262 9.92 2.69 -2.15
C LEU A 262 10.52 3.53 -1.00
N TRP A 263 10.10 3.30 0.25
CA TRP A 263 10.63 3.96 1.45
C TRP A 263 11.98 3.41 1.89
N ASP A 264 12.48 2.38 1.21
CA ASP A 264 13.80 1.81 1.43
C ASP A 264 14.85 2.52 0.54
N GLU A 265 14.40 3.26 -0.48
CA GLU A 265 15.23 4.13 -1.32
C GLU A 265 15.61 5.41 -0.55
N SER A 266 16.87 5.86 -0.68
CA SER A 266 17.33 7.15 -0.13
C SER A 266 16.62 8.34 -0.80
N ALA A 267 16.43 8.24 -2.11
CA ALA A 267 15.67 9.18 -2.92
C ALA A 267 15.07 8.48 -4.15
N PHE A 268 13.94 8.98 -4.63
CA PHE A 268 13.28 8.52 -5.85
C PHE A 268 12.70 9.70 -6.62
N ARG A 269 12.55 9.52 -7.94
CA ARG A 269 11.93 10.51 -8.83
C ARG A 269 10.53 10.07 -9.22
N VAL A 270 9.66 11.04 -9.40
CA VAL A 270 8.37 10.86 -10.07
C VAL A 270 8.30 11.80 -11.26
N ARG A 271 7.76 11.30 -12.37
CA ARG A 271 7.44 12.16 -13.52
C ARG A 271 6.07 12.77 -13.27
N LEU A 272 5.97 14.08 -13.39
CA LEU A 272 4.74 14.80 -13.18
C LEU A 272 3.96 14.92 -14.49
N GLU A 273 2.64 15.05 -14.36
CA GLU A 273 1.74 15.34 -15.48
C GLU A 273 1.77 16.82 -15.85
N GLY A 274 2.24 17.69 -14.94
CA GLY A 274 2.43 19.12 -15.17
C GLY A 274 1.16 19.95 -14.95
N SER A 275 0.14 19.39 -14.30
CA SER A 275 -1.14 20.05 -14.04
C SER A 275 -1.57 19.82 -12.61
N LEU A 276 -2.08 20.86 -11.96
CA LEU A 276 -2.66 20.76 -10.62
C LEU A 276 -4.07 20.22 -10.63
N ASP A 277 -4.67 19.90 -11.78
CA ASP A 277 -5.87 19.05 -11.84
C ASP A 277 -5.51 17.57 -11.69
N SER A 278 -4.22 17.26 -11.67
CA SER A 278 -3.75 15.90 -11.47
C SER A 278 -3.66 15.57 -9.99
N ALA A 279 -4.43 14.56 -9.57
CA ALA A 279 -4.26 13.94 -8.27
C ALA A 279 -2.83 13.39 -8.06
N TRP A 280 -2.12 13.04 -9.14
CA TRP A 280 -0.73 12.59 -9.10
C TRP A 280 0.18 13.74 -8.68
N ASP A 281 0.14 14.86 -9.40
CA ASP A 281 0.96 16.03 -9.11
C ASP A 281 0.64 16.61 -7.74
N GLN A 282 -0.63 16.73 -7.36
CA GLN A 282 -1.05 17.19 -6.04
C GLN A 282 -0.51 16.30 -4.92
N THR A 283 -0.54 14.97 -5.09
CA THR A 283 -0.02 14.04 -4.08
C THR A 283 1.46 14.29 -3.84
N TRP A 284 2.26 14.39 -4.90
CA TRP A 284 3.72 14.48 -4.79
C TRP A 284 4.24 15.89 -4.48
N ARG A 285 3.61 16.95 -5.02
CA ARG A 285 4.00 18.34 -4.78
C ARG A 285 3.49 18.89 -3.45
N LEU A 286 2.32 18.46 -2.98
CA LEU A 286 1.66 19.04 -1.80
C LEU A 286 1.65 18.07 -0.61
N TRP A 287 0.96 16.94 -0.77
CA TRP A 287 0.60 16.11 0.37
C TRP A 287 1.77 15.29 0.91
N ALA A 288 2.62 14.76 0.03
CA ALA A 288 3.82 14.03 0.41
C ALA A 288 4.79 14.88 1.26
N PRO A 289 5.21 16.11 0.88
CA PRO A 289 6.09 16.91 1.74
C PRO A 289 5.44 17.34 3.07
N LEU A 290 4.14 17.66 3.08
CA LEU A 290 3.43 18.07 4.31
C LEU A 290 3.30 16.91 5.31
N PHE A 291 2.77 15.77 4.87
CA PHE A 291 2.42 14.65 5.75
C PHE A 291 3.44 13.52 5.75
N GLY A 292 4.10 13.26 4.61
CA GLY A 292 5.07 12.18 4.42
C GLY A 292 6.47 12.49 4.94
N GLY A 293 6.78 13.76 5.22
CA GLY A 293 8.06 14.17 5.80
C GLY A 293 9.24 14.17 4.82
N PHE A 294 8.95 14.32 3.52
CA PHE A 294 9.93 14.38 2.45
C PHE A 294 10.53 15.77 2.28
N THR A 295 11.75 15.80 1.77
CA THR A 295 12.23 16.94 0.98
C THR A 295 11.94 16.68 -0.48
N VAL A 296 11.52 17.73 -1.16
CA VAL A 296 11.15 17.71 -2.56
C VAL A 296 12.08 18.66 -3.33
N ARG A 297 12.52 18.24 -4.51
CA ARG A 297 13.25 19.08 -5.45
C ARG A 297 12.63 18.95 -6.84
N ASP A 298 12.22 20.07 -7.40
CA ASP A 298 11.84 20.14 -8.82
C ASP A 298 13.12 20.18 -9.65
N GLU A 299 13.26 19.25 -10.61
CA GLU A 299 14.44 19.17 -11.48
C GLU A 299 14.33 20.10 -12.70
N GLY A 300 13.18 20.74 -12.92
CA GLY A 300 12.93 21.64 -14.06
C GLY A 300 12.74 20.92 -15.40
N ASP A 301 12.79 19.59 -15.42
CA ASP A 301 12.56 18.74 -16.60
C ASP A 301 11.20 18.02 -16.58
N GLY A 302 10.29 18.44 -15.68
CA GLY A 302 9.01 17.79 -15.43
C GLY A 302 9.10 16.59 -14.46
N THR A 303 10.26 16.38 -13.82
CA THR A 303 10.40 15.39 -12.76
C THR A 303 10.64 16.03 -11.40
N LEU A 304 10.19 15.32 -10.37
CA LEU A 304 10.28 15.74 -8.98
C LEU A 304 11.02 14.66 -8.19
N THR A 305 12.12 15.03 -7.56
CA THR A 305 12.91 14.15 -6.68
C THR A 305 12.40 14.29 -5.25
N LEU A 306 12.00 13.17 -4.66
CA LEU A 306 11.67 13.06 -3.25
C LEU A 306 12.78 12.31 -2.52
N GLY A 307 13.12 12.77 -1.32
CA GLY A 307 14.13 12.13 -0.48
C GLY A 307 13.90 12.40 1.01
N LEU A 308 14.66 11.69 1.84
CA LEU A 308 14.67 11.97 3.28
C LEU A 308 15.29 13.35 3.55
N PRO A 309 14.82 14.09 4.57
CA PRO A 309 15.35 15.43 4.82
C PRO A 309 16.84 15.42 5.13
N GLY A 310 17.59 16.18 4.33
CA GLY A 310 19.05 16.27 4.39
C GLY A 310 19.78 15.49 3.30
N GLU A 311 19.07 14.76 2.42
CA GLU A 311 19.69 14.02 1.31
C GLU A 311 19.25 14.49 -0.10
N PRO A 312 19.70 15.65 -0.62
CA PRO A 312 19.58 15.83 -2.07
C PRO A 312 20.75 16.61 -2.71
N GLU A 313 21.97 16.06 -2.67
CA GLU A 313 23.02 16.47 -3.63
C GLU A 313 23.64 15.22 -4.28
N GLY A 314 23.30 14.99 -5.56
CA GLY A 314 23.98 14.03 -6.42
C GLY A 314 23.56 12.55 -6.35
N SER A 315 22.53 12.18 -5.59
CA SER A 315 22.02 10.79 -5.58
C SER A 315 21.32 10.43 -6.89
N VAL A 316 21.75 9.35 -7.55
CA VAL A 316 21.07 8.78 -8.71
C VAL A 316 19.74 8.18 -8.24
N ALA A 317 18.63 8.85 -8.54
CA ALA A 317 17.28 8.42 -8.19
C ALA A 317 16.57 7.81 -9.40
N ASN A 318 16.04 6.61 -9.23
CA ASN A 318 15.19 5.97 -10.24
C ASN A 318 13.86 6.71 -10.36
N THR A 319 13.33 6.80 -11.57
CA THR A 319 12.02 7.41 -11.82
C THR A 319 10.94 6.34 -11.79
N PHE A 320 9.91 6.56 -10.99
CA PHE A 320 8.75 5.70 -10.86
C PHE A 320 7.49 6.43 -11.31
N ASP A 321 6.57 5.65 -11.85
CA ASP A 321 5.26 6.07 -12.34
C ASP A 321 4.16 5.20 -11.72
N GLY A 322 2.92 5.61 -11.95
CA GLY A 322 1.77 4.97 -11.35
C GLY A 322 0.48 5.70 -11.68
N LEU A 323 -0.59 5.30 -11.02
CA LEU A 323 -1.90 5.89 -11.16
C LEU A 323 -2.30 6.59 -9.86
N ALA A 324 -2.75 7.84 -9.98
CA ALA A 324 -3.53 8.52 -8.96
C ALA A 324 -4.96 8.76 -9.44
N VAL A 325 -5.91 8.71 -8.51
CA VAL A 325 -7.33 8.98 -8.78
C VAL A 325 -7.76 10.19 -7.94
N PRO A 326 -8.45 11.18 -8.54
CA PRO A 326 -9.04 12.30 -7.81
C PRO A 326 -9.82 11.86 -6.57
N GLY A 327 -9.51 12.48 -5.42
CA GLY A 327 -10.10 12.16 -4.12
C GLY A 327 -9.52 10.93 -3.42
N LEU A 328 -8.74 10.08 -4.09
CA LEU A 328 -8.05 8.92 -3.50
C LEU A 328 -6.51 9.09 -3.45
N GLY A 329 -5.95 9.97 -4.28
CA GLY A 329 -4.51 10.12 -4.49
C GLY A 329 -3.89 8.92 -5.19
N VAL A 330 -2.63 8.60 -4.90
CA VAL A 330 -1.94 7.46 -5.54
C VAL A 330 -2.60 6.15 -5.13
N VAL A 331 -3.00 5.33 -6.10
CA VAL A 331 -3.71 4.06 -5.93
C VAL A 331 -2.95 2.87 -6.50
N ALA A 332 -2.09 3.09 -7.50
CA ALA A 332 -1.17 2.09 -8.03
C ALA A 332 0.18 2.71 -8.35
N MET A 333 1.27 1.94 -8.24
CA MET A 333 2.61 2.44 -8.54
C MET A 333 3.59 1.33 -8.89
N ASN A 334 4.50 1.59 -9.82
CA ASN A 334 5.67 0.76 -10.04
C ASN A 334 6.65 0.97 -8.88
N LEU A 335 7.10 -0.14 -8.29
CA LEU A 335 7.99 -0.15 -7.13
C LEU A 335 9.38 -0.68 -7.53
N PRO A 336 10.44 -0.30 -6.79
CA PRO A 336 11.74 -0.92 -6.99
C PRO A 336 11.65 -2.44 -6.77
N ASP A 337 12.34 -3.19 -7.61
CA ASP A 337 12.50 -4.62 -7.35
C ASP A 337 13.28 -4.81 -6.05
N PRO A 338 12.85 -5.73 -5.15
CA PRO A 338 13.62 -6.04 -3.97
C PRO A 338 15.00 -6.62 -4.39
N PRO A 339 16.11 -6.17 -3.79
CA PRO A 339 17.44 -6.66 -4.13
C PRO A 339 17.60 -8.18 -3.97
N GLU A 340 18.46 -8.77 -4.81
CA GLU A 340 18.54 -10.23 -5.00
C GLU A 340 18.83 -11.01 -3.71
N ASP A 341 19.65 -10.46 -2.81
CA ASP A 341 20.07 -11.10 -1.56
C ASP A 341 18.92 -11.39 -0.58
N TRP A 342 17.78 -10.73 -0.76
CA TRP A 342 16.58 -10.85 0.07
C TRP A 342 15.31 -11.02 -0.78
N ASN A 343 15.46 -11.37 -2.06
CA ASN A 343 14.38 -11.67 -3.00
C ASN A 343 14.47 -13.09 -3.57
N PRO A 344 14.48 -14.14 -2.73
CA PRO A 344 14.65 -15.52 -3.18
C PRO A 344 13.49 -16.01 -4.08
N ASP A 345 12.33 -15.36 -3.98
CA ASP A 345 11.13 -15.70 -4.75
C ASP A 345 11.01 -14.89 -6.06
N GLY A 346 11.98 -14.00 -6.34
CA GLY A 346 12.01 -13.19 -7.57
C GLY A 346 10.82 -12.24 -7.71
N GLN A 347 10.33 -11.68 -6.61
CA GLN A 347 9.21 -10.74 -6.60
C GLN A 347 9.54 -9.50 -7.44
N LYS A 348 8.60 -9.11 -8.30
CA LYS A 348 8.71 -7.96 -9.19
C LYS A 348 7.87 -6.79 -8.70
N GLY A 349 8.55 -5.66 -8.45
CA GLY A 349 7.96 -4.39 -8.04
C GLY A 349 7.43 -3.58 -9.21
N SER A 350 8.01 -3.75 -10.39
CA SER A 350 7.62 -3.01 -11.58
C SER A 350 7.46 -3.90 -12.82
N ALA A 351 6.66 -3.40 -13.76
CA ALA A 351 6.55 -3.92 -15.11
C ALA A 351 6.53 -2.75 -16.10
N GLU A 352 7.42 -2.78 -17.09
CA GLU A 352 7.56 -1.71 -18.09
C GLU A 352 6.24 -1.46 -18.83
N GLY A 353 5.79 -0.21 -18.86
CA GLY A 353 4.53 0.21 -19.48
C GLY A 353 3.27 -0.01 -18.63
N SER A 354 3.38 -0.70 -17.49
CA SER A 354 2.29 -0.80 -16.51
C SER A 354 2.22 0.46 -15.62
N GLN A 355 1.11 0.66 -14.92
CA GLN A 355 0.98 1.62 -13.81
C GLN A 355 1.38 0.99 -12.46
N GLY A 356 2.04 -0.17 -12.51
CA GLY A 356 2.47 -0.91 -11.34
C GLY A 356 1.34 -1.65 -10.63
N ARG A 357 1.50 -1.82 -9.30
CA ARG A 357 0.60 -2.63 -8.47
C ARG A 357 -0.32 -1.74 -7.64
N LEU A 358 -1.54 -2.21 -7.39
CA LEU A 358 -2.45 -1.52 -6.46
C LEU A 358 -1.84 -1.47 -5.06
N LEU A 359 -1.88 -0.28 -4.46
CA LEU A 359 -1.32 -0.02 -3.15
C LEU A 359 -2.25 -0.53 -2.01
N PRO A 360 -1.75 -0.64 -0.77
CA PRO A 360 -2.59 -0.98 0.38
C PRO A 360 -3.76 -0.01 0.58
N GLY A 361 -4.86 -0.50 1.15
CA GLY A 361 -6.00 0.35 1.48
C GLY A 361 -6.85 0.79 0.28
N VAL A 362 -6.68 0.16 -0.88
CA VAL A 362 -7.55 0.33 -2.05
C VAL A 362 -8.01 -1.01 -2.62
N GLU A 363 -9.19 -0.97 -3.23
CA GLU A 363 -9.80 -2.08 -3.97
C GLU A 363 -10.12 -1.58 -5.38
N ALA A 364 -9.96 -2.44 -6.39
CA ALA A 364 -10.27 -2.06 -7.76
C ALA A 364 -11.01 -3.18 -8.49
N ARG A 365 -11.82 -2.78 -9.47
CA ARG A 365 -12.50 -3.67 -10.40
C ARG A 365 -12.46 -3.08 -11.80
N VAL A 366 -12.49 -3.96 -12.79
CA VAL A 366 -12.59 -3.58 -14.21
C VAL A 366 -13.95 -4.04 -14.70
N LEU A 367 -14.76 -3.12 -15.21
CA LEU A 367 -16.14 -3.39 -15.63
C LEU A 367 -16.27 -3.39 -17.16
N ALA A 368 -17.20 -4.19 -17.67
CA ALA A 368 -17.60 -4.11 -19.07
C ALA A 368 -18.18 -2.71 -19.34
N PRO A 369 -17.83 -2.06 -20.48
CA PRO A 369 -18.29 -0.71 -20.77
C PRO A 369 -19.82 -0.56 -20.68
N GLY A 370 -20.28 0.45 -19.94
CA GLY A 370 -21.71 0.69 -19.72
C GLY A 370 -22.46 -0.41 -18.94
N SER A 371 -21.76 -1.29 -18.23
CA SER A 371 -22.34 -2.38 -17.41
C SER A 371 -21.71 -2.41 -16.01
N GLU A 372 -22.40 -3.06 -15.06
CA GLU A 372 -21.84 -3.39 -13.75
C GLU A 372 -21.15 -4.78 -13.73
N THR A 373 -21.03 -5.41 -14.91
CA THR A 373 -20.42 -6.73 -15.04
C THR A 373 -18.90 -6.60 -14.93
N GLU A 374 -18.33 -7.20 -13.89
CA GLU A 374 -16.88 -7.23 -13.72
C GLU A 374 -16.23 -8.18 -14.73
N LEU A 375 -15.18 -7.70 -15.39
CA LEU A 375 -14.39 -8.44 -16.36
C LEU A 375 -13.32 -9.30 -15.67
N PRO A 376 -12.98 -10.46 -16.25
CA PRO A 376 -11.90 -11.29 -15.74
C PRO A 376 -10.53 -10.65 -15.97
N VAL A 377 -9.52 -11.15 -15.25
CA VAL A 377 -8.12 -10.75 -15.42
C VAL A 377 -7.70 -10.92 -16.89
N GLY A 378 -7.00 -9.93 -17.43
CA GLY A 378 -6.54 -9.87 -18.82
C GLY A 378 -7.45 -9.09 -19.77
N GLU A 379 -8.72 -8.87 -19.41
CA GLU A 379 -9.65 -8.11 -20.24
C GLU A 379 -9.65 -6.61 -19.89
N THR A 380 -9.77 -5.77 -20.92
CA THR A 380 -9.78 -4.30 -20.77
C THR A 380 -11.20 -3.78 -20.66
N GLY A 381 -11.45 -2.91 -19.68
CA GLY A 381 -12.75 -2.27 -19.45
C GLY A 381 -12.65 -1.00 -18.63
N GLU A 382 -13.77 -0.49 -18.13
CA GLU A 382 -13.84 0.70 -17.29
C GLU A 382 -13.26 0.42 -15.90
N LEU A 383 -12.27 1.21 -15.47
CA LEU A 383 -11.65 1.06 -14.16
C LEU A 383 -12.45 1.81 -13.07
N GLU A 384 -12.83 1.09 -12.02
CA GLU A 384 -13.36 1.66 -10.78
C GLU A 384 -12.48 1.28 -9.59
N ILE A 385 -12.32 2.23 -8.68
CA ILE A 385 -11.48 2.08 -7.48
C ILE A 385 -12.25 2.58 -6.25
N ALA A 386 -12.15 1.83 -5.16
CA ALA A 386 -12.67 2.21 -3.86
C ALA A 386 -11.52 2.39 -2.86
N GLY A 387 -11.58 3.48 -2.10
CA GLY A 387 -10.65 3.81 -1.02
C GLY A 387 -11.18 3.40 0.36
N VAL A 388 -10.67 4.06 1.40
CA VAL A 388 -11.05 3.77 2.79
C VAL A 388 -12.50 4.16 3.11
N ALA A 389 -13.09 5.08 2.35
CA ALA A 389 -14.51 5.43 2.45
C ALA A 389 -15.42 4.30 1.94
N GLY A 390 -14.94 3.48 1.01
CA GLY A 390 -15.66 2.34 0.43
C GLY A 390 -16.56 2.67 -0.76
N ASP A 391 -16.73 3.95 -1.10
CA ASP A 391 -17.43 4.36 -2.32
C ASP A 391 -16.60 4.04 -3.57
N TRP A 392 -17.26 3.51 -4.61
CA TRP A 392 -16.63 3.25 -5.90
C TRP A 392 -16.51 4.53 -6.71
N ILE A 393 -15.30 4.86 -7.14
CA ILE A 393 -14.98 6.02 -7.98
C ILE A 393 -14.55 5.54 -9.35
N LYS A 394 -15.18 6.07 -10.40
CA LYS A 394 -14.76 5.87 -11.78
C LYS A 394 -13.44 6.59 -12.03
N ALA A 395 -12.41 5.84 -12.41
CA ALA A 395 -11.11 6.42 -12.72
C ALA A 395 -11.09 7.14 -14.08
N ASN A 396 -12.16 7.03 -14.89
CA ASN A 396 -12.24 7.56 -16.26
C ASN A 396 -11.06 7.13 -17.14
N ARG A 397 -10.69 5.85 -16.99
CA ARG A 397 -9.63 5.18 -17.74
C ARG A 397 -10.11 3.79 -18.13
N HIS A 398 -9.68 3.33 -19.29
CA HIS A 398 -9.78 1.93 -19.64
C HIS A 398 -8.53 1.22 -19.14
N ALA A 399 -8.71 0.08 -18.48
CA ALA A 399 -7.62 -0.64 -17.87
C ALA A 399 -7.85 -2.15 -17.84
N ARG A 400 -6.78 -2.90 -17.61
CA ARG A 400 -6.79 -4.34 -17.31
C ARG A 400 -5.77 -4.67 -16.23
N PHE A 401 -6.01 -5.74 -15.49
CA PHE A 401 -4.98 -6.39 -14.69
C PHE A 401 -4.38 -7.56 -15.46
N ASP A 402 -3.08 -7.80 -15.35
CA ASP A 402 -2.47 -9.05 -15.81
C ASP A 402 -2.48 -10.15 -14.74
N GLU A 403 -2.03 -11.35 -15.10
CA GLU A 403 -1.95 -12.49 -14.18
C GLU A 403 -1.00 -12.26 -12.99
N GLU A 404 0.00 -11.39 -13.16
CA GLU A 404 0.93 -11.01 -12.09
C GLU A 404 0.36 -9.94 -11.16
N GLY A 405 -0.78 -9.33 -11.53
CA GLY A 405 -1.49 -8.33 -10.76
C GLY A 405 -1.03 -6.89 -11.01
N PHE A 406 -0.30 -6.62 -12.11
CA PHE A 406 0.01 -5.28 -12.56
C PHE A 406 -1.17 -4.65 -13.31
N LEU A 407 -1.36 -3.35 -13.11
CA LEU A 407 -2.38 -2.54 -13.76
C LEU A 407 -1.84 -1.96 -15.07
N TRP A 408 -2.60 -2.12 -16.16
CA TRP A 408 -2.26 -1.59 -17.47
C TRP A 408 -3.37 -0.67 -17.93
N LEU A 409 -3.03 0.55 -18.36
CA LEU A 409 -3.98 1.46 -19.01
C LEU A 409 -3.93 1.25 -20.53
N SER A 410 -5.03 1.52 -21.20
CA SER A 410 -5.17 1.40 -22.67
C SER A 410 -5.55 2.71 -23.34
#